data_AF-A0A7Y6PIS6-F1
#
_entry.id   AF-A0A7Y6PIS6-F1
#
_cell.length_a   1.000
_cell.length_b   1.000
_cell.length_c   1.000
_cell.angle_alpha   90.00
_cell.angle_beta   90.00
_cell.angle_gamma   90.00
#
_symmetry.space_group_name_H-M   'P 1'
#
loop_
_entity.id
_entity.type
_entity.pdbx_description
1 polymer ?
#
loop_
_entity_poly.entity_id
_entity_poly.type
_entity_poly.pdbx_seq_one_letter_code
_entity_poly.pdbx_strand_id
1 'polypeptide(L)'
;LSISDAERPVAIQIYGKDTETMVEAAKIVEQAQPDILDINFGCPVKRVAGKGAGAGMLQNIPKMLEITRAVVDAVKIPVTVKTRLGWDANNKVIVELAEQL
;
A
#
# COMPACT_ATOMS: atom_id res chain seq x y z
N LEU A 1 13.42 -6.03 -11.98
CA LEU A 1 13.87 -5.33 -10.75
C LEU A 1 15.03 -6.15 -10.21
N SER A 2 16.16 -5.53 -9.86
CA SER A 2 17.31 -6.21 -9.26
C SER A 2 17.69 -5.44 -7.99
N ILE A 3 17.90 -6.17 -6.90
CA ILE A 3 18.30 -5.63 -5.59
C ILE A 3 19.71 -6.13 -5.33
N SER A 4 20.61 -5.22 -4.98
CA SER A 4 21.97 -5.57 -4.55
C SER A 4 21.98 -5.92 -3.06
N ASP A 5 22.86 -6.84 -2.64
CA ASP A 5 23.00 -7.21 -1.22
C ASP A 5 23.37 -6.02 -0.33
N ALA A 6 24.07 -5.01 -0.86
CA ALA A 6 24.42 -3.79 -0.13
C ALA A 6 23.22 -2.87 0.15
N GLU A 7 22.08 -3.07 -0.52
CA GLU A 7 20.86 -2.28 -0.32
C GLU A 7 19.95 -2.86 0.76
N ARG A 8 20.27 -4.06 1.26
CA ARG A 8 19.43 -4.77 2.23
C ARG A 8 19.58 -4.20 3.65
N PRO A 9 18.48 -4.10 4.43
CA PRO A 9 17.13 -4.48 4.05
C PRO A 9 16.44 -3.45 3.13
N VAL A 10 15.72 -3.93 2.13
CA VAL A 10 15.01 -3.07 1.16
C VAL A 10 13.50 -3.36 1.17
N ALA A 11 12.73 -2.27 1.12
CA ALA A 11 11.30 -2.32 0.86
C ALA A 11 11.01 -1.80 -0.55
N ILE A 12 10.19 -2.51 -1.32
CA ILE A 12 9.63 -1.98 -2.56
C ILE A 12 8.19 -1.54 -2.29
N GLN A 13 7.94 -0.26 -2.55
CA GLN A 13 6.62 0.34 -2.34
C GLN A 13 5.82 0.38 -3.65
N ILE A 14 4.59 -0.13 -3.62
CA ILE A 14 3.62 -0.06 -4.72
C ILE A 14 2.45 0.86 -4.36
N TYR A 15 1.75 1.37 -5.38
CA TYR A 15 0.56 2.18 -5.21
C TYR A 15 -0.43 1.93 -6.35
N GLY A 16 -1.71 2.10 -6.05
CA GLY A 16 -2.77 1.87 -7.01
C GLY A 16 -4.14 2.03 -6.36
N LYS A 17 -5.19 1.77 -7.14
CA LYS A 17 -6.57 1.84 -6.66
C LYS A 17 -7.43 0.63 -7.01
N ASP A 18 -6.89 -0.23 -7.86
CA ASP A 18 -7.56 -1.41 -8.37
C ASP A 18 -6.92 -2.64 -7.73
N THR A 19 -7.75 -3.56 -7.27
CA THR A 19 -7.31 -4.72 -6.48
C THR A 19 -6.51 -5.69 -7.34
N GLU A 20 -7.00 -5.99 -8.53
CA GLU A 20 -6.33 -6.94 -9.44
C GLU A 20 -4.96 -6.42 -9.85
N THR A 21 -4.89 -5.15 -10.22
CA THR A 21 -3.63 -4.49 -10.59
C THR A 21 -2.63 -4.46 -9.42
N MET A 22 -3.09 -4.21 -8.19
CA MET A 22 -2.23 -4.21 -7.01
C MET A 22 -1.70 -5.61 -6.69
N VAL A 23 -2.52 -6.65 -6.85
CA VAL A 23 -2.13 -8.05 -6.69
C VAL A 23 -1.09 -8.46 -7.73
N GLU A 24 -1.29 -8.08 -8.99
CA GLU A 24 -0.33 -8.36 -10.06
C GLU A 24 1.00 -7.66 -9.80
N ALA A 25 0.96 -6.37 -9.43
CA ALA A 25 2.15 -5.62 -9.05
C ALA A 25 2.89 -6.27 -7.87
N ALA A 26 2.16 -6.74 -6.86
CA ALA A 26 2.76 -7.41 -5.70
C ALA A 26 3.51 -8.70 -6.08
N LYS A 27 2.92 -9.53 -6.95
CA LYS A 27 3.57 -10.75 -7.47
C LYS A 27 4.82 -10.43 -8.29
N ILE A 28 4.80 -9.37 -9.10
CA ILE A 28 5.98 -8.90 -9.85
C ILE A 28 7.08 -8.42 -8.89
N VAL A 29 6.70 -7.70 -7.83
CA VAL A 29 7.64 -7.23 -6.81
C VAL A 29 8.26 -8.38 -6.03
N GLU A 30 7.48 -9.39 -5.64
CA GLU A 30 7.98 -10.56 -4.91
C GLU A 30 9.09 -11.30 -5.69
N GLN A 31 8.99 -11.36 -7.02
CA GLN A 31 10.05 -11.95 -7.87
C GLN A 31 11.40 -11.25 -7.75
N ALA A 32 11.42 -9.98 -7.35
CA ALA A 32 12.65 -9.23 -7.08
C ALA A 32 13.28 -9.57 -5.71
N GLN A 33 12.57 -10.34 -4.88
CA GLN A 33 12.98 -10.76 -3.54
C GLN A 33 13.36 -9.60 -2.59
N PRO A 34 12.52 -8.55 -2.44
CA PRO A 34 12.72 -7.55 -1.40
C PRO A 34 12.49 -8.15 -0.01
N ASP A 35 13.01 -7.50 1.02
CA ASP A 35 12.78 -7.91 2.41
C ASP A 35 11.35 -7.55 2.86
N ILE A 36 10.77 -6.49 2.29
CA ILE A 36 9.43 -5.99 2.60
C ILE A 36 8.72 -5.51 1.31
N LEU A 37 7.42 -5.77 1.20
CA LEU A 37 6.53 -5.06 0.28
C LEU A 37 5.76 -3.99 1.08
N ASP A 38 5.72 -2.75 0.59
CA ASP A 38 4.93 -1.68 1.22
C ASP A 38 3.84 -1.17 0.28
N ILE A 39 2.65 -0.87 0.83
CA ILE A 39 1.54 -0.29 0.09
C ILE A 39 1.40 1.19 0.44
N ASN A 40 1.47 2.06 -0.56
CA ASN A 40 1.29 3.49 -0.35
C ASN A 40 -0.19 3.90 -0.39
N PHE A 41 -0.74 4.19 0.78
CA PHE A 41 -2.02 4.87 0.97
C PHE A 41 -1.86 6.29 1.53
N GLY A 42 -0.68 6.90 1.36
CA GLY A 42 -0.33 8.17 2.02
C GLY A 42 0.00 9.35 1.08
N CYS A 43 0.23 9.11 -0.21
CA CYS A 43 0.63 10.18 -1.14
C CYS A 43 -0.52 11.20 -1.36
N PRO A 44 -0.32 12.50 -1.03
CA PRO A 44 -1.37 13.52 -1.16
C PRO A 44 -1.39 14.20 -2.54
N VAL A 45 -0.43 13.89 -3.42
CA VAL A 45 -0.28 14.59 -4.71
C VAL A 45 -1.56 14.44 -5.52
N LYS A 46 -2.09 15.55 -6.03
CA LYS A 46 -3.40 15.63 -6.72
C LYS A 46 -3.58 14.57 -7.82
N ARG A 47 -2.52 14.27 -8.56
CA ARG A 47 -2.54 13.25 -9.63
C ARG A 47 -2.72 11.81 -9.13
N VAL A 48 -2.45 11.56 -7.86
CA VAL A 48 -2.60 10.26 -7.16
C VAL A 48 -3.86 10.29 -6.30
N ALA A 49 -3.91 11.18 -5.31
CA ALA A 49 -5.04 11.31 -4.38
C ALA A 49 -6.36 11.65 -5.07
N GLY A 50 -6.34 12.59 -6.03
CA GLY A 50 -7.53 12.97 -6.79
C GLY A 50 -8.05 11.89 -7.74
N LYS A 51 -7.30 10.81 -7.96
CA LYS A 51 -7.75 9.63 -8.73
C LYS A 51 -8.23 8.48 -7.84
N GLY A 52 -8.24 8.65 -6.52
CA GLY A 52 -8.64 7.63 -5.55
C GLY A 52 -7.53 6.64 -5.18
N ALA A 53 -6.26 7.00 -5.35
CA ALA A 53 -5.10 6.22 -4.91
C ALA A 53 -4.30 7.00 -3.83
N GLY A 54 -3.28 6.39 -3.21
CA GLY A 54 -2.51 7.07 -2.17
C GLY A 54 -3.43 7.53 -1.03
N ALA A 55 -3.28 8.78 -0.58
CA ALA A 55 -4.15 9.34 0.48
C ALA A 55 -5.64 9.40 0.08
N GLY A 56 -5.96 9.34 -1.22
CA GLY A 56 -7.34 9.25 -1.71
C GLY A 56 -8.09 8.02 -1.19
N MET A 57 -7.38 6.94 -0.86
CA MET A 57 -7.96 5.73 -0.28
C MET A 57 -8.57 5.95 1.10
N LEU A 58 -8.16 6.98 1.83
CA LEU A 58 -8.73 7.31 3.14
C LEU A 58 -10.20 7.79 3.05
N GLN A 59 -10.72 8.03 1.85
CA GLN A 59 -12.14 8.27 1.59
C GLN A 59 -12.93 6.99 1.27
N ASN A 60 -12.24 5.85 1.08
CA ASN A 60 -12.86 4.55 0.79
C ASN A 60 -12.12 3.43 1.54
N ILE A 61 -12.33 3.40 2.86
CA ILE A 61 -11.73 2.41 3.75
C ILE A 61 -12.06 0.96 3.35
N PRO A 62 -13.30 0.59 2.98
CA PRO A 62 -13.59 -0.76 2.53
C PRO A 62 -12.70 -1.22 1.37
N LYS A 63 -12.45 -0.34 0.39
CA LYS A 63 -11.56 -0.66 -0.74
C LYS A 63 -10.09 -0.76 -0.31
N MET A 64 -9.64 0.09 0.61
CA MET A 64 -8.29 0.04 1.16
C MET A 64 -8.02 -1.30 1.86
N LEU A 65 -8.97 -1.80 2.64
CA LEU A 65 -8.88 -3.11 3.31
C LEU A 65 -8.95 -4.27 2.31
N GLU A 66 -9.83 -4.18 1.31
CA GLU A 66 -9.93 -5.17 0.23
C GLU A 66 -8.59 -5.35 -0.49
N ILE A 67 -7.95 -4.24 -0.90
CA ILE A 67 -6.64 -4.26 -1.56
C ILE A 67 -5.58 -4.84 -0.63
N THR A 68 -5.55 -4.43 0.63
CA THR A 68 -4.54 -4.89 1.60
C THR A 68 -4.64 -6.41 1.78
N ARG A 69 -5.84 -6.94 2.03
CA ARG A 69 -6.06 -8.40 2.18
C ARG A 69 -5.66 -9.16 0.93
N ALA A 70 -6.10 -8.70 -0.24
CA ALA A 70 -5.78 -9.36 -1.50
C ALA A 70 -4.27 -9.39 -1.79
N VAL A 71 -3.54 -8.32 -1.45
CA VAL A 71 -2.08 -8.28 -1.60
C VAL A 71 -1.40 -9.21 -0.61
N VAL A 72 -1.81 -9.22 0.67
CA VAL A 72 -1.29 -10.13 1.70
C VAL A 72 -1.49 -11.59 1.29
N ASP A 73 -2.67 -11.96 0.78
CA ASP A 73 -2.97 -13.33 0.33
C ASP A 73 -2.18 -13.73 -0.92
N ALA A 74 -1.69 -12.76 -1.70
CA ALA A 74 -1.04 -12.99 -2.98
C ALA A 74 0.47 -13.24 -2.90
N VAL A 75 1.13 -12.88 -1.79
CA VAL A 75 2.59 -12.97 -1.62
C VAL A 75 2.96 -13.62 -0.28
N LYS A 76 4.21 -14.08 -0.15
CA LYS A 76 4.75 -14.74 1.04
C LYS A 76 5.68 -13.85 1.87
N ILE A 77 6.14 -12.74 1.31
CA ILE A 77 6.98 -11.76 2.00
C ILE A 77 6.14 -10.85 2.91
N PRO A 78 6.73 -10.25 3.96
CA PRO A 78 6.03 -9.29 4.81
C PRO A 78 5.47 -8.11 4.02
N VAL A 79 4.19 -7.80 4.26
CA VAL A 79 3.50 -6.66 3.67
C VAL A 79 3.28 -5.60 4.75
N THR A 80 3.57 -4.35 4.42
CA THR A 80 3.35 -3.19 5.29
C THR A 80 2.51 -2.14 4.58
N VAL A 81 1.93 -1.23 5.36
CA VAL A 81 1.13 -0.12 4.85
C VAL A 81 1.66 1.20 5.35
N LYS A 82 1.93 2.11 4.42
CA LYS A 82 2.25 3.51 4.72
C LYS A 82 1.05 4.41 4.42
N THR A 83 0.44 4.97 5.47
CA THR A 83 -0.74 5.83 5.37
C THR A 83 -0.61 7.16 6.15
N ARG A 84 -1.71 7.92 6.28
CA ARG A 84 -1.85 9.17 7.04
C ARG A 84 -2.85 9.00 8.19
N LEU A 85 -2.95 10.04 9.05
CA LEU A 85 -3.94 10.09 10.13
C LEU A 85 -5.40 9.98 9.63
N GLY A 86 -5.64 10.35 8.36
CA GLY A 86 -6.94 10.40 7.74
C GLY A 86 -6.95 11.29 6.49
N TRP A 87 -8.13 11.51 5.92
CA TRP A 87 -8.27 12.29 4.68
C TRP A 87 -7.95 13.77 4.87
N ASP A 88 -8.44 14.37 5.96
CA ASP A 88 -8.23 15.77 6.32
C ASP A 88 -8.20 15.96 7.85
N ALA A 89 -8.16 17.21 8.30
CA ALA A 89 -8.08 17.54 9.73
C ALA A 89 -9.32 17.14 10.54
N ASN A 90 -10.49 17.05 9.90
CA ASN A 90 -11.77 16.71 10.51
C ASN A 90 -12.06 15.21 10.41
N ASN A 91 -11.40 14.50 9.49
CA ASN A 91 -11.61 13.08 9.21
C ASN A 91 -10.35 12.27 9.56
N LYS A 92 -10.04 12.12 10.86
CA LYS A 92 -8.90 11.33 11.36
C LYS A 92 -9.38 9.97 11.87
N VAL A 93 -9.15 8.92 11.08
CA VAL A 93 -9.65 7.55 11.34
C VAL A 93 -8.54 6.56 11.72
N ILE A 94 -7.29 7.01 11.81
CA ILE A 94 -6.12 6.12 11.88
C ILE A 94 -6.10 5.17 13.07
N VAL A 95 -6.65 5.56 14.23
CA VAL A 95 -6.58 4.72 15.44
C VAL A 95 -7.34 3.42 15.20
N GLU A 96 -8.57 3.51 14.71
CA GLU A 96 -9.39 2.34 14.39
C GLU A 96 -8.88 1.64 13.12
N LEU A 97 -8.52 2.40 12.08
CA LEU A 97 -8.07 1.83 10.82
C LEU A 97 -6.78 1.00 10.95
N ALA A 98 -5.85 1.42 11.82
CA ALA A 98 -4.59 0.71 12.03
C ALA A 98 -4.77 -0.70 12.61
N GLU A 99 -5.85 -0.96 13.36
CA GLU A 99 -6.15 -2.29 13.90
C GLU A 99 -6.77 -3.23 12.85
N GLN A 100 -7.28 -2.68 11.75
CA GLN A 100 -7.94 -3.44 10.67
C GLN A 100 -7.00 -3.80 9.51
N LEU A 101 -5.86 -3.09 9.42
CA LEU A 101 -4.80 -3.31 8.43
C LEU A 101 -3.80 -4.34 8.95
#